data_AF-A0A177NLP0-F1
#
_entry.id   AF-A0A177NLP0-F1
#
_cell.length_a   1.000
_cell.length_b   1.000
_cell.length_c   1.000
_cell.angle_alpha   90.00
_cell.angle_beta   90.00
_cell.angle_gamma   90.00
#
_symmetry.space_group_name_H-M   'P 1'
#
loop_
_entity.id
_entity.type
_entity.pdbx_description
1 polymer ?
#
loop_
_entity_poly.entity_id
_entity_poly.type
_entity_poly.pdbx_seq_one_letter_code
_entity_poly.pdbx_strand_id
1 'polypeptide(L)'
;MAKQQLWRWIYLPPLCLLLLLAGIETSGAEPKAAAPGGDAIKKAQGLIRQLSQEKQALEAEKAAWQTEKAALESQLKALEQQARQVPALQAQVERYQAGLEAVRGNLEGQLAQQRQREQALVQKHNDVVAKARAIRDDNQLLVQAVQEREQWIGQCGQLNQQLRELNQKVVDGYEQKGLWQQLAELEPLTGIAKVDTQNRAEEYRYQLKQLKVTPFEAGAALPAGQAEAEPAAEAPAPIAAPIDTATRAEPGADSAGGQAAEAASATAAASPQTPVNRGAGQ
;
A
#
# COMPACT_ATOMS: atom_id res chain seq x y z
N MET A 1 -1.97 -1.94 -27.40
CA MET A 1 -1.82 -2.81 -28.59
C MET A 1 -3.01 -2.59 -29.52
N ALA A 2 -2.95 -1.56 -30.36
CA ALA A 2 -3.97 -1.30 -31.38
C ALA A 2 -3.29 -0.81 -32.66
N LYS A 3 -3.13 -1.79 -33.57
CA LYS A 3 -3.15 -1.75 -35.04
C LYS A 3 -2.74 -0.44 -35.74
N GLN A 4 -1.51 -0.46 -36.25
CA GLN A 4 -1.04 0.36 -37.37
C GLN A 4 -1.93 0.14 -38.60
N GLN A 5 -2.50 1.23 -39.10
CA GLN A 5 -3.27 1.27 -40.34
C GLN A 5 -2.44 1.97 -41.43
N LEU A 6 -2.16 1.20 -42.48
CA LEU A 6 -2.33 1.57 -43.88
C LEU A 6 -1.67 2.87 -44.36
N TRP A 7 -0.38 2.78 -44.69
CA TRP A 7 0.19 3.55 -45.81
C TRP A 7 0.19 2.67 -47.07
N ARG A 8 -0.92 2.74 -47.83
CA ARG A 8 -0.95 2.29 -49.22
C ARG A 8 -0.29 3.38 -50.07
N TRP A 9 1.00 3.25 -50.32
CA TRP A 9 1.63 3.95 -51.43
C TRP A 9 1.08 3.37 -52.74
N ILE A 10 0.42 4.25 -53.47
CA ILE A 10 -0.08 4.04 -54.83
C ILE A 10 1.15 3.95 -55.73
N TYR A 11 1.55 2.73 -56.09
CA TYR A 11 2.46 2.50 -57.21
C TYR A 11 1.66 2.68 -58.51
N LEU A 12 1.79 3.86 -59.12
CA LEU A 12 1.35 4.13 -60.49
C LEU A 12 2.46 3.62 -61.44
N PRO A 13 2.21 2.66 -62.33
CA PRO A 13 3.25 2.15 -63.22
C PRO A 13 3.52 3.15 -64.37
N PRO A 14 4.79 3.46 -64.69
CA PRO A 14 5.18 4.31 -65.82
C PRO A 14 5.19 3.50 -67.11
N LEU A 15 4.08 2.83 -67.43
CA LEU A 15 3.98 1.89 -68.57
C LEU A 15 2.94 2.32 -69.63
N CYS A 16 2.39 3.53 -69.52
CA CYS A 16 1.39 4.08 -70.45
C CYS A 16 1.86 5.24 -71.35
N LEU A 17 3.16 5.59 -71.36
CA LEU A 17 3.66 6.73 -72.15
C LEU A 17 4.58 6.35 -73.33
N LEU A 18 4.49 5.10 -73.82
CA LEU A 18 5.37 4.57 -74.88
C LEU A 18 4.61 4.04 -76.12
N LEU A 19 3.36 4.48 -76.34
CA LEU A 19 2.47 3.89 -77.35
C LEU A 19 1.75 4.93 -78.24
N LEU A 20 2.41 6.07 -78.56
CA LEU A 20 1.78 7.13 -79.36
C LEU A 20 2.69 7.89 -80.35
N LEU A 21 3.81 7.30 -80.81
CA LEU A 21 4.52 7.80 -81.99
C LEU A 21 4.85 6.66 -82.96
N ALA A 22 3.82 6.15 -83.63
CA ALA A 22 3.95 5.36 -84.83
C ALA A 22 2.94 5.85 -85.88
N GLY A 23 3.45 6.22 -87.05
CA GLY A 23 2.70 6.70 -88.20
C GLY A 23 2.79 8.24 -88.36
N ILE A 24 2.99 8.82 -89.54
CA ILE A 24 2.67 8.38 -90.90
C ILE A 24 3.45 9.26 -91.91
N GLU A 25 3.90 8.63 -93.01
CA GLU A 25 4.16 9.10 -94.40
C GLU A 25 5.25 10.14 -94.69
N THR A 26 6.34 9.82 -95.40
CA THR A 26 6.49 9.49 -96.85
C THR A 26 5.97 10.57 -97.80
N SER A 27 6.90 11.40 -98.29
CA SER A 27 6.77 12.12 -99.56
C SER A 27 8.07 11.93 -100.34
N GLY A 28 7.97 11.24 -101.46
CA GLY A 28 9.07 10.96 -102.37
C GLY A 28 9.48 12.20 -103.17
N ALA A 29 10.77 12.31 -103.42
CA ALA A 29 11.33 13.14 -104.48
C ALA A 29 12.47 12.36 -105.14
N GLU A 30 12.30 12.17 -106.45
CA GLU A 30 13.09 11.39 -107.39
C GLU A 30 14.40 12.12 -107.76
N PRO A 31 15.61 11.53 -107.61
CA PRO A 31 16.80 12.08 -108.24
C PRO A 31 17.20 11.27 -109.49
N LYS A 32 17.00 11.95 -110.61
CA LYS A 32 17.63 11.86 -111.93
C LYS A 32 18.96 11.09 -111.98
N ALA A 33 19.02 10.14 -112.92
CA ALA A 33 20.15 9.25 -113.21
C ALA A 33 21.49 9.99 -113.42
N ALA A 34 22.52 9.54 -112.69
CA ALA A 34 23.90 9.98 -112.83
C ALA A 34 24.82 8.81 -113.24
N ALA A 35 25.92 9.22 -113.87
CA ALA A 35 26.90 8.42 -114.60
C ALA A 35 27.48 7.19 -113.87
N PRO A 36 27.87 6.13 -114.62
CA PRO A 36 28.39 4.89 -114.05
C PRO A 36 29.81 5.11 -113.52
N GLY A 37 29.95 5.19 -112.18
CA GLY A 37 31.25 5.23 -111.49
C GLY A 37 31.29 6.12 -110.23
N GLY A 38 30.46 7.16 -110.14
CA GLY A 38 30.47 8.12 -109.02
C GLY A 38 29.54 7.77 -107.85
N ASP A 39 28.49 6.99 -108.09
CA ASP A 39 27.47 6.66 -107.07
C ASP A 39 27.93 5.62 -106.05
N ALA A 40 28.86 4.73 -106.41
CA ALA A 40 29.45 3.76 -105.49
C ALA A 40 30.30 4.47 -104.41
N ILE A 41 31.04 5.52 -104.79
CA ILE A 41 31.88 6.30 -103.86
C ILE A 41 31.00 7.12 -102.90
N LYS A 42 29.90 7.72 -103.38
CA LYS A 42 28.94 8.43 -102.52
C LYS A 42 28.24 7.51 -101.52
N LYS A 43 27.87 6.28 -101.94
CA LYS A 43 27.31 5.25 -101.05
C LYS A 43 28.32 4.80 -100.00
N ALA A 44 29.58 4.57 -100.37
CA ALA A 44 30.64 4.24 -99.43
C ALA A 44 30.89 5.38 -98.40
N GLN A 45 30.87 6.63 -98.85
CA GLN A 45 31.02 7.79 -97.96
C GLN A 45 29.82 7.95 -97.00
N GLY A 46 28.60 7.64 -97.48
CA GLY A 46 27.39 7.58 -96.64
C GLY A 46 27.47 6.50 -95.56
N LEU A 47 27.94 5.30 -95.92
CA LEU A 47 28.14 4.19 -94.98
C LEU A 47 29.21 4.51 -93.92
N ILE A 48 30.33 5.15 -94.29
CA ILE A 48 31.34 5.58 -93.32
C ILE A 48 30.75 6.57 -92.32
N ARG A 49 29.88 7.47 -92.77
CA ARG A 49 29.22 8.45 -91.89
C ARG A 49 28.21 7.80 -90.96
N GLN A 50 27.44 6.81 -91.44
CA GLN A 50 26.54 6.00 -90.61
C GLN A 50 27.31 5.19 -89.58
N LEU A 51 28.37 4.48 -89.98
CA LEU A 51 29.23 3.74 -89.05
C LEU A 51 29.90 4.66 -88.01
N SER A 52 30.26 5.89 -88.40
CA SER A 52 30.76 6.89 -87.45
C SER A 52 29.69 7.35 -86.46
N GLN A 53 28.44 7.50 -86.89
CA GLN A 53 27.32 7.85 -86.01
C GLN A 53 26.98 6.69 -85.07
N GLU A 54 26.95 5.47 -85.57
CA GLU A 54 26.73 4.26 -84.76
C GLU A 54 27.86 4.05 -83.75
N LYS A 55 29.11 4.27 -84.15
CA LYS A 55 30.25 4.24 -83.22
C LYS A 55 30.09 5.27 -82.11
N GLN A 56 29.74 6.51 -82.45
CA GLN A 56 29.50 7.57 -81.45
C GLN A 56 28.32 7.23 -80.53
N ALA A 57 27.24 6.67 -81.07
CA ALA A 57 26.09 6.22 -80.29
C ALA A 57 26.47 5.09 -79.32
N LEU A 58 27.21 4.07 -79.79
CA LEU A 58 27.69 2.97 -78.94
C LEU A 58 28.70 3.43 -77.88
N GLU A 59 29.58 4.39 -78.21
CA GLU A 59 30.48 5.00 -77.24
C GLU A 59 29.71 5.79 -76.16
N ALA A 60 28.65 6.50 -76.55
CA ALA A 60 27.76 7.20 -75.62
C ALA A 60 26.97 6.23 -74.74
N GLU A 61 26.40 5.16 -75.30
CA GLU A 61 25.71 4.11 -74.54
C GLU A 61 26.67 3.42 -73.57
N LYS A 62 27.88 3.07 -74.01
CA LYS A 62 28.90 2.47 -73.13
C LYS A 62 29.25 3.40 -71.98
N ALA A 63 29.38 4.70 -72.23
CA ALA A 63 29.59 5.69 -71.17
C ALA A 63 28.39 5.75 -70.22
N ALA A 64 27.16 5.77 -70.73
CA ALA A 64 25.95 5.74 -69.91
C ALA A 64 25.89 4.48 -69.01
N TRP A 65 26.11 3.29 -69.57
CA TRP A 65 26.16 2.04 -68.83
C TRP A 65 27.24 2.03 -67.75
N GLN A 66 28.41 2.62 -68.01
CA GLN A 66 29.46 2.76 -67.01
C GLN A 66 29.04 3.67 -65.85
N THR A 67 28.34 4.77 -66.15
CA THR A 67 27.83 5.67 -65.10
C THR A 67 26.72 5.02 -64.27
N GLU A 68 25.79 4.28 -64.90
CA GLU A 68 24.75 3.54 -64.19
C GLU A 68 25.33 2.44 -63.32
N LYS A 69 26.31 1.68 -63.84
CA LYS A 69 27.01 0.66 -63.06
C LYS A 69 27.69 1.26 -61.84
N ALA A 70 28.40 2.38 -62.00
CA ALA A 70 29.04 3.07 -60.88
C ALA A 70 28.00 3.57 -59.85
N ALA A 71 26.84 4.07 -60.31
CA ALA A 71 25.76 4.50 -59.44
C ALA A 71 25.14 3.33 -58.66
N LEU A 72 24.83 2.21 -59.32
CA LEU A 72 24.30 1.01 -58.68
C LEU A 72 25.29 0.39 -57.68
N GLU A 73 26.58 0.34 -58.02
CA GLU A 73 27.62 -0.12 -57.08
C GLU A 73 27.71 0.77 -55.84
N SER A 74 27.51 2.09 -55.99
CA SER A 74 27.48 3.02 -54.85
C SER A 74 26.25 2.79 -53.96
N GLN A 75 25.08 2.54 -54.56
CA GLN A 75 23.84 2.23 -53.84
C GLN A 75 23.93 0.88 -53.13
N LEU A 76 24.49 -0.14 -53.77
CA LEU A 76 24.72 -1.45 -53.14
C LEU A 76 25.63 -1.32 -51.92
N LYS A 77 26.74 -0.58 -52.03
CA LYS A 77 27.63 -0.33 -50.89
C LYS A 77 26.92 0.42 -49.76
N ALA A 78 26.07 1.40 -50.06
CA ALA A 78 25.29 2.12 -49.06
C ALA A 78 24.26 1.21 -48.36
N LEU A 79 23.54 0.38 -49.12
CA LEU A 79 22.58 -0.59 -48.57
C LEU A 79 23.28 -1.69 -47.75
N GLU A 80 24.43 -2.18 -48.18
CA GLU A 80 25.23 -3.13 -47.41
C GLU A 80 25.71 -2.53 -46.08
N GLN A 81 26.13 -1.26 -46.08
CA GLN A 81 26.49 -0.56 -44.86
C GLN A 81 25.30 -0.39 -43.90
N GLN A 82 24.10 -0.10 -44.43
CA GLN A 82 22.88 -0.04 -43.62
C GLN A 82 22.48 -1.42 -43.09
N ALA A 83 22.54 -2.46 -43.94
CA ALA A 83 22.25 -3.83 -43.55
C ALA A 83 23.18 -4.33 -42.43
N ARG A 84 24.46 -3.91 -42.44
CA ARG A 84 25.42 -4.20 -41.37
C ARG A 84 25.08 -3.52 -40.04
N GLN A 85 24.29 -2.44 -40.03
CA GLN A 85 23.87 -1.75 -38.79
C GLN A 85 22.62 -2.39 -38.15
N VAL A 86 21.77 -3.05 -38.94
CA VAL A 86 20.55 -3.74 -38.46
C VAL A 86 20.82 -4.71 -37.30
N PRO A 87 21.80 -5.63 -37.33
CA PRO A 87 22.02 -6.57 -36.23
C PRO A 87 22.44 -5.87 -34.93
N ALA A 88 23.17 -4.75 -35.01
CA ALA A 88 23.55 -3.98 -33.83
C ALA A 88 22.33 -3.30 -33.18
N LEU A 89 21.42 -2.77 -33.99
CA LEU A 89 20.16 -2.20 -33.51
C LEU A 89 19.23 -3.28 -32.93
N GLN A 90 19.14 -4.45 -33.56
CA GLN A 90 18.39 -5.59 -33.04
C GLN A 90 18.92 -6.02 -31.66
N ALA A 91 20.23 -6.16 -31.51
CA ALA A 91 20.85 -6.48 -30.21
C ALA A 91 20.59 -5.40 -29.14
N GLN A 92 20.51 -4.13 -29.51
CA GLN A 92 20.13 -3.07 -28.56
C GLN A 92 18.66 -3.19 -28.14
N VAL A 93 17.76 -3.45 -29.07
CA VAL A 93 16.33 -3.63 -28.78
C VAL A 93 16.12 -4.83 -27.84
N GLU A 94 16.77 -5.96 -28.10
CA GLU A 94 16.70 -7.14 -27.23
C GLU A 94 17.21 -6.84 -25.81
N ARG A 95 18.30 -6.08 -25.68
CA ARG A 95 18.81 -5.64 -24.36
C ARG A 95 17.82 -4.73 -23.63
N TYR A 96 17.18 -3.80 -24.33
CA TYR A 96 16.16 -2.94 -23.74
C TYR A 96 14.92 -3.74 -23.32
N GLN A 97 14.50 -4.72 -24.13
CA GLN A 97 13.39 -5.60 -23.78
C GLN A 97 13.70 -6.42 -22.53
N ALA A 98 14.86 -7.07 -22.46
CA ALA A 98 15.30 -7.81 -21.28
C ALA A 98 15.41 -6.90 -20.03
N GLY A 99 15.90 -5.67 -20.21
CA GLY A 99 15.96 -4.67 -19.14
C GLY A 99 14.57 -4.26 -18.63
N LEU A 100 13.62 -4.02 -19.54
CA LEU A 100 12.24 -3.70 -19.18
C LEU A 100 11.54 -4.85 -18.46
N GLU A 101 11.75 -6.08 -18.91
CA GLU A 101 11.20 -7.27 -18.25
C GLU A 101 11.77 -7.46 -16.84
N ALA A 102 13.07 -7.23 -16.65
CA ALA A 102 13.70 -7.30 -15.34
C ALA A 102 13.17 -6.22 -14.38
N VAL A 103 13.03 -4.97 -14.85
CA VAL A 103 12.46 -3.88 -14.05
C VAL A 103 11.00 -4.16 -13.71
N ARG A 104 10.22 -4.65 -14.68
CA ARG A 104 8.82 -5.03 -14.47
C ARG A 104 8.70 -6.13 -13.41
N GLY A 105 9.49 -7.20 -13.51
CA GLY A 105 9.50 -8.28 -12.53
C GLY A 105 9.88 -7.80 -11.12
N ASN A 106 10.85 -6.89 -11.01
CA ASN A 106 11.24 -6.29 -9.73
C ASN A 106 10.12 -5.45 -9.13
N LEU A 107 9.47 -4.60 -9.93
CA LEU A 107 8.34 -3.78 -9.46
C LEU A 107 7.14 -4.64 -9.05
N GLU A 108 6.81 -5.68 -9.82
CA GLU A 108 5.74 -6.63 -9.48
C GLU A 108 6.07 -7.36 -8.16
N GLY A 109 7.33 -7.77 -7.95
CA GLY A 109 7.80 -8.38 -6.71
C GLY A 109 7.73 -7.43 -5.51
N GLN A 110 8.19 -6.18 -5.66
CA GLN A 110 8.11 -5.16 -4.61
C GLN A 110 6.67 -4.85 -4.22
N LEU A 111 5.78 -4.74 -5.21
CA LEU A 111 4.37 -4.45 -5.00
C LEU A 111 3.66 -5.62 -4.30
N ALA A 112 3.98 -6.87 -4.65
CA ALA A 112 3.50 -8.04 -3.94
C ALA A 112 3.99 -8.08 -2.48
N GLN A 113 5.27 -7.79 -2.25
CA GLN A 113 5.84 -7.72 -0.90
C GLN A 113 5.20 -6.61 -0.06
N GLN A 114 4.96 -5.43 -0.65
CA GLN A 114 4.32 -4.32 0.03
C GLN A 114 2.88 -4.69 0.44
N ARG A 115 2.10 -5.27 -0.48
CA ARG A 115 0.73 -5.75 -0.18
C ARG A 115 0.72 -6.76 0.96
N GLN A 116 1.67 -7.69 0.97
CA GLN A 116 1.78 -8.67 2.05
C GLN A 116 2.10 -8.01 3.41
N ARG A 117 2.99 -7.01 3.41
CA ARG A 117 3.31 -6.23 4.64
C ARG A 117 2.12 -5.43 5.13
N GLU A 118 1.37 -4.78 4.23
CA GLU A 118 0.16 -4.04 4.57
C GLU A 118 -0.91 -4.96 5.16
N GLN A 119 -1.15 -6.13 4.56
CA GLN A 119 -2.08 -7.12 5.10
C GLN A 119 -1.66 -7.60 6.50
N ALA A 120 -0.37 -7.89 6.70
CA ALA A 120 0.14 -8.29 8.00
C ALA A 120 0.01 -7.17 9.05
N LEU A 121 0.17 -5.91 8.66
CA LEU A 121 0.00 -4.76 9.54
C LEU A 121 -1.46 -4.59 9.94
N VAL A 122 -2.40 -4.73 8.99
CA VAL A 122 -3.84 -4.68 9.26
C VAL A 122 -4.26 -5.80 10.21
N GLN A 123 -3.77 -7.02 10.02
CA GLN A 123 -4.04 -8.14 10.93
C GLN A 123 -3.54 -7.83 12.35
N LYS A 124 -2.29 -7.38 12.50
CA LYS A 124 -1.74 -6.98 13.81
C LYS A 124 -2.53 -5.85 14.45
N HIS A 125 -2.99 -4.88 13.66
CA HIS A 125 -3.81 -3.79 14.16
C HIS A 125 -5.14 -4.32 14.72
N ASN A 126 -5.82 -5.19 13.97
CA ASN A 126 -7.06 -5.81 14.42
C ASN A 126 -6.86 -6.63 15.71
N ASP A 127 -5.76 -7.36 15.83
CA ASP A 127 -5.42 -8.12 17.05
C ASP A 127 -5.20 -7.20 18.26
N VAL A 128 -4.51 -6.07 18.07
CA VAL A 128 -4.29 -5.08 19.12
C VAL A 128 -5.61 -4.43 19.54
N VAL A 129 -6.47 -4.08 18.59
CA VAL A 129 -7.80 -3.52 18.87
C VAL A 129 -8.66 -4.54 19.63
N ALA A 130 -8.65 -5.80 19.23
CA ALA A 130 -9.37 -6.87 19.93
C ALA A 130 -8.88 -7.04 21.37
N LYS A 131 -7.56 -7.09 21.58
CA LYS A 131 -6.97 -7.15 22.93
C LYS A 131 -7.31 -5.92 23.78
N ALA A 132 -7.28 -4.73 23.19
CA ALA A 132 -7.63 -3.50 23.89
C ALA A 132 -9.11 -3.44 24.27
N ARG A 133 -10.01 -4.11 23.53
CA ARG A 133 -11.42 -4.26 23.92
C ARG A 133 -11.56 -5.24 25.09
N ALA A 134 -10.97 -6.43 24.98
CA ALA A 134 -10.99 -7.42 26.06
C ALA A 134 -10.48 -6.84 27.40
N ILE A 135 -9.36 -6.10 27.37
CA ILE A 135 -8.84 -5.44 28.59
C ILE A 135 -9.83 -4.41 29.15
N ARG A 136 -10.53 -3.66 28.30
CA ARG A 136 -11.53 -2.69 28.78
C ARG A 136 -12.71 -3.39 29.43
N ASP A 137 -13.19 -4.47 28.83
CA ASP A 137 -14.30 -5.27 29.33
C ASP A 137 -13.92 -5.90 30.70
N ASP A 138 -12.72 -6.45 30.82
CA ASP A 138 -12.17 -6.97 32.08
C ASP A 138 -12.08 -5.88 33.17
N ASN A 139 -11.60 -4.69 32.81
CA ASN A 139 -11.53 -3.58 33.75
C ASN A 139 -12.92 -3.13 34.21
N GLN A 140 -13.92 -3.13 33.33
CA GLN A 140 -15.30 -2.82 33.72
C GLN A 140 -15.85 -3.83 34.71
N LEU A 141 -15.61 -5.13 34.48
CA LEU A 141 -16.01 -6.19 35.40
C LEU A 141 -15.33 -6.05 36.76
N LEU A 142 -14.02 -5.75 36.78
CA LEU A 142 -13.28 -5.54 38.02
C LEU A 142 -13.80 -4.31 38.79
N VAL A 143 -14.11 -3.21 38.09
CA VAL A 143 -14.69 -2.02 38.71
C VAL A 143 -16.07 -2.33 39.32
N GLN A 144 -16.92 -3.09 38.62
CA GLN A 144 -18.21 -3.52 39.15
C GLN A 144 -18.04 -4.40 40.40
N ALA A 145 -17.16 -5.41 40.36
CA ALA A 145 -16.89 -6.28 41.50
C ALA A 145 -16.34 -5.51 42.71
N VAL A 146 -15.50 -4.49 42.48
CA VAL A 146 -15.01 -3.60 43.55
C VAL A 146 -16.16 -2.76 44.12
N GLN A 147 -17.00 -2.17 43.29
CA GLN A 147 -18.15 -1.38 43.75
C GLN A 147 -19.14 -2.22 44.57
N GLU A 148 -19.45 -3.45 44.13
CA GLU A 148 -20.30 -4.37 44.89
C GLU A 148 -19.70 -4.70 46.26
N ARG A 149 -18.39 -4.97 46.30
CA ARG A 149 -17.68 -5.24 47.56
C ARG A 149 -17.67 -4.02 48.48
N GLU A 150 -17.43 -2.82 47.95
CA GLU A 150 -17.46 -1.58 48.73
C GLU A 150 -18.85 -1.30 49.33
N GLN A 151 -19.91 -1.51 48.54
CA GLN A 151 -21.29 -1.41 49.03
C GLN A 151 -21.55 -2.38 50.17
N TRP A 152 -21.12 -3.65 50.01
CA TRP A 152 -21.29 -4.67 51.04
C TRP A 152 -20.51 -4.34 52.32
N ILE A 153 -19.26 -3.88 52.20
CA ILE A 153 -18.47 -3.40 53.35
C ILE A 153 -19.17 -2.23 54.05
N GLY A 154 -19.72 -1.28 53.29
CA GLY A 154 -20.48 -0.15 53.82
C GLY A 154 -21.70 -0.59 54.63
N GLN A 155 -22.48 -1.53 54.11
CA GLN A 155 -23.64 -2.11 54.79
C GLN A 155 -23.25 -2.84 56.08
N CYS A 156 -22.18 -3.66 56.06
CA CYS A 156 -21.66 -4.31 57.25
C CYS A 156 -21.16 -3.29 58.29
N GLY A 157 -20.53 -2.20 57.85
CA GLY A 157 -20.10 -1.10 58.71
C GLY A 157 -21.28 -0.45 59.45
N GLN A 158 -22.36 -0.14 58.73
CA GLN A 158 -23.59 0.42 59.31
C GLN A 158 -24.25 -0.53 60.31
N LEU A 159 -24.39 -1.80 59.97
CA LEU A 159 -24.95 -2.83 60.88
C LEU A 159 -24.10 -2.97 62.15
N ASN A 160 -22.78 -2.95 62.03
CA ASN A 160 -21.87 -3.00 63.19
C ASN A 160 -21.93 -1.73 64.05
N GLN A 161 -22.20 -0.57 63.48
CA GLN A 161 -22.46 0.67 64.24
C GLN A 161 -23.79 0.56 65.00
N GLN A 162 -24.86 0.16 64.32
CA GLN A 162 -26.18 -0.05 64.92
C GLN A 162 -26.14 -1.08 66.07
N LEU A 163 -25.39 -2.17 65.90
CA LEU A 163 -25.20 -3.17 66.95
C LEU A 163 -24.47 -2.60 68.18
N ARG A 164 -23.46 -1.75 67.98
CA ARG A 164 -22.75 -1.08 69.08
C ARG A 164 -23.66 -0.09 69.81
N GLU A 165 -24.40 0.74 69.08
CA GLU A 165 -25.36 1.67 69.66
C GLU A 165 -26.46 0.94 70.45
N LEU A 166 -26.97 -0.18 69.91
CA LEU A 166 -27.96 -1.00 70.59
C LEU A 166 -27.42 -1.59 71.89
N ASN A 167 -26.21 -2.17 71.85
CA ASN A 167 -25.54 -2.70 73.04
C ASN A 167 -25.32 -1.60 74.09
N GLN A 168 -24.94 -0.39 73.67
CA GLN A 168 -24.77 0.74 74.59
C GLN A 168 -26.10 1.15 75.23
N LYS A 169 -27.19 1.25 74.45
CA LYS A 169 -28.54 1.50 74.99
C LYS A 169 -28.98 0.44 76.00
N VAL A 170 -28.64 -0.82 75.77
CA VAL A 170 -28.93 -1.92 76.71
C VAL A 170 -28.16 -1.69 78.02
N VAL A 171 -26.85 -1.42 77.94
CA VAL A 171 -26.01 -1.15 79.13
C VAL A 171 -26.51 0.08 79.90
N ASP A 172 -26.76 1.20 79.21
CA ASP A 172 -27.28 2.43 79.81
C ASP A 172 -28.64 2.18 80.50
N GLY A 173 -29.50 1.37 79.88
CA GLY A 173 -30.78 0.96 80.46
C GLY A 173 -30.64 0.11 81.72
N TYR A 174 -29.56 -0.68 81.85
CA TYR A 174 -29.24 -1.42 83.08
C TYR A 174 -28.64 -0.51 84.16
N GLU A 175 -27.75 0.42 83.80
CA GLU A 175 -27.18 1.40 84.76
C GLU A 175 -28.25 2.32 85.36
N GLN A 176 -29.24 2.72 84.55
CA GLN A 176 -30.36 3.55 85.00
C GLN A 176 -31.40 2.80 85.84
N LYS A 177 -31.35 1.46 85.93
CA LYS A 177 -32.13 0.70 86.93
C LYS A 177 -31.57 1.00 88.32
N GLY A 178 -31.94 2.15 88.88
CA GLY A 178 -31.60 2.52 90.24
C GLY A 178 -32.17 1.51 91.25
N LEU A 179 -31.66 1.57 92.48
CA LEU A 179 -32.11 0.73 93.61
C LEU A 179 -33.64 0.72 93.79
N TRP A 180 -34.33 1.81 93.44
CA TRP A 180 -35.79 1.91 93.46
C TRP A 180 -36.49 1.01 92.42
N GLN A 181 -35.91 0.80 91.25
CA GLN A 181 -36.44 -0.13 90.24
C GLN A 181 -36.27 -1.58 90.68
N GLN A 182 -35.14 -1.92 91.31
CA GLN A 182 -34.91 -3.25 91.90
C GLN A 182 -35.91 -3.53 93.02
N LEU A 183 -36.25 -2.52 93.83
CA LEU A 183 -37.26 -2.63 94.87
C LEU A 183 -38.67 -2.77 94.29
N ALA A 184 -38.98 -2.11 93.18
CA ALA A 184 -40.25 -2.26 92.47
C ALA A 184 -40.40 -3.63 91.78
N GLU A 185 -39.30 -4.25 91.33
CA GLU A 185 -39.30 -5.63 90.80
C GLU A 185 -39.57 -6.68 91.90
N LEU A 186 -39.39 -6.33 93.18
CA LEU A 186 -39.65 -7.20 94.33
C LEU A 186 -41.11 -7.17 94.82
N GLU A 187 -42.01 -6.33 94.27
CA GLU A 187 -43.44 -6.37 94.64
C GLU A 187 -44.13 -7.61 94.03
N PRO A 188 -44.56 -8.59 94.85
CA PRO A 188 -45.16 -9.83 94.37
C PRO A 188 -46.64 -9.69 93.97
N LEU A 189 -47.25 -8.52 94.18
CA LEU A 189 -48.71 -8.35 94.14
C LEU A 189 -49.26 -7.84 92.80
N THR A 190 -48.51 -7.06 92.01
CA THR A 190 -49.03 -6.47 90.75
C THR A 190 -48.33 -6.98 89.49
N GLY A 191 -47.05 -7.39 89.55
CA GLY A 191 -46.33 -7.99 88.42
C GLY A 191 -46.10 -7.09 87.19
N ILE A 192 -46.54 -5.82 87.23
CA ILE A 192 -46.51 -4.90 86.08
C ILE A 192 -45.07 -4.61 85.64
N ALA A 193 -44.16 -4.35 86.60
CA ALA A 193 -42.74 -4.12 86.31
C ALA A 193 -42.05 -5.32 85.62
N LYS A 194 -42.53 -6.54 85.89
CA LYS A 194 -42.03 -7.75 85.23
C LYS A 194 -42.44 -7.82 83.76
N VAL A 195 -43.66 -7.40 83.42
CA VAL A 195 -44.12 -7.37 82.03
C VAL A 195 -43.36 -6.31 81.24
N ASP A 196 -43.13 -5.13 81.81
CA ASP A 196 -42.35 -4.07 81.15
C ASP A 196 -40.91 -4.48 80.86
N THR A 197 -40.26 -5.18 81.81
CA THR A 197 -38.89 -5.69 81.60
C THR A 197 -38.85 -6.80 80.57
N GLN A 198 -39.85 -7.69 80.55
CA GLN A 198 -39.98 -8.72 79.52
C GLN A 198 -40.22 -8.11 78.13
N ASN A 199 -41.13 -7.15 78.01
CA ASN A 199 -41.41 -6.46 76.74
C ASN A 199 -40.15 -5.76 76.19
N ARG A 200 -39.40 -5.06 77.04
CA ARG A 200 -38.13 -4.44 76.63
C ARG A 200 -37.08 -5.47 76.22
N ALA A 201 -36.94 -6.57 76.95
CA ALA A 201 -36.01 -7.64 76.60
C ALA A 201 -36.37 -8.31 75.26
N GLU A 202 -37.68 -8.48 75.00
CA GLU A 202 -38.17 -8.97 73.71
C GLU A 202 -37.89 -7.98 72.59
N GLU A 203 -38.13 -6.69 72.81
CA GLU A 203 -37.84 -5.64 71.83
C GLU A 203 -36.35 -5.60 71.45
N TYR A 204 -35.45 -5.69 72.41
CA TYR A 204 -34.01 -5.83 72.14
C TYR A 204 -33.68 -7.13 71.39
N ARG A 205 -34.34 -8.25 71.72
CA ARG A 205 -34.18 -9.50 70.94
C ARG A 205 -34.65 -9.33 69.49
N TYR A 206 -35.72 -8.59 69.24
CA TYR A 206 -36.18 -8.32 67.88
C TYR A 206 -35.19 -7.44 67.12
N GLN A 207 -34.69 -6.37 67.74
CA GLN A 207 -33.68 -5.49 67.13
C GLN A 207 -32.37 -6.26 66.85
N LEU A 208 -31.90 -7.09 67.78
CA LEU A 208 -30.72 -7.95 67.55
C LEU A 208 -30.94 -8.99 66.45
N LYS A 209 -32.16 -9.54 66.30
CA LYS A 209 -32.48 -10.45 65.21
C LYS A 209 -32.50 -9.74 63.85
N GLN A 210 -32.99 -8.50 63.79
CA GLN A 210 -32.98 -7.68 62.57
C GLN A 210 -31.56 -7.26 62.16
N LEU A 211 -30.67 -7.07 63.14
CA LEU A 211 -29.25 -6.72 62.91
C LEU A 211 -28.35 -7.91 62.57
N LYS A 212 -28.86 -9.14 62.56
CA LYS A 212 -28.06 -10.29 62.12
C LYS A 212 -27.74 -10.15 60.64
N VAL A 213 -26.47 -9.89 60.36
CA VAL A 213 -25.91 -9.86 59.00
C VAL A 213 -26.18 -11.22 58.36
N THR A 214 -26.80 -11.22 57.18
CA THR A 214 -26.85 -12.42 56.33
C THR A 214 -25.42 -12.76 55.93
N PRO A 215 -24.96 -14.01 56.15
CA PRO A 215 -23.62 -14.40 55.75
C PRO A 215 -23.46 -14.15 54.25
N PHE A 216 -22.33 -13.57 53.88
CA PHE A 216 -22.01 -13.41 52.47
C PHE A 216 -21.75 -14.78 51.87
N GLU A 217 -22.70 -15.20 51.06
CA GLU A 217 -22.51 -16.33 50.17
C GLU A 217 -21.56 -15.88 49.08
N ALA A 218 -20.28 -16.16 49.28
CA ALA A 218 -19.25 -15.98 48.28
C ALA A 218 -19.51 -16.95 47.12
N GLY A 219 -20.40 -16.55 46.21
CA GLY A 219 -20.61 -17.21 44.92
C GLY A 219 -21.15 -18.63 45.00
N ALA A 220 -22.47 -18.78 45.02
CA ALA A 220 -23.05 -19.74 44.09
C ALA A 220 -22.58 -19.31 42.70
N ALA A 221 -21.55 -19.98 42.18
CA ALA A 221 -20.98 -19.71 40.87
C ALA A 221 -22.14 -19.63 39.87
N LEU A 222 -22.39 -18.43 39.34
CA LEU A 222 -23.33 -18.24 38.24
C LEU A 222 -22.95 -19.26 37.17
N PRO A 223 -23.87 -20.15 36.75
CA PRO A 223 -23.56 -21.17 35.76
C PRO A 223 -23.07 -20.45 34.51
N ALA A 224 -21.85 -20.79 34.09
CA ALA A 224 -21.11 -20.15 33.01
C ALA A 224 -21.72 -20.38 31.60
N GLY A 225 -23.04 -20.45 31.47
CA GLY A 225 -23.73 -21.00 30.30
C GLY A 225 -24.85 -20.16 29.69
N GLN A 226 -25.13 -18.93 30.16
CA GLN A 226 -26.16 -18.08 29.54
C GLN A 226 -25.59 -16.72 29.13
N ALA A 227 -24.59 -16.77 28.26
CA ALA A 227 -24.27 -15.69 27.35
C ALA A 227 -24.82 -16.05 25.96
N GLU A 228 -26.13 -16.33 25.87
CA GLU A 228 -26.83 -16.33 24.59
C GLU A 228 -27.22 -14.90 24.26
N ALA A 229 -26.43 -14.35 23.34
CA ALA A 229 -26.66 -13.20 22.48
C ALA A 229 -28.08 -12.59 22.51
N GLU A 230 -28.21 -11.44 23.17
CA GLU A 230 -29.21 -10.44 22.80
C GLU A 230 -28.62 -9.59 21.65
N PRO A 231 -29.31 -9.46 20.50
CA PRO A 231 -28.77 -8.75 19.35
C PRO A 231 -28.71 -7.25 19.65
N ALA A 232 -27.49 -6.72 19.67
CA ALA A 232 -27.21 -5.31 19.84
C ALA A 232 -28.00 -4.46 18.83
N ALA A 233 -28.91 -3.66 19.37
CA ALA A 233 -29.53 -2.54 18.69
C ALA A 233 -28.45 -1.54 18.25
N GLU A 234 -28.39 -1.35 16.93
CA GLU A 234 -28.16 -0.09 16.22
C GLU A 234 -27.17 0.90 16.86
N ALA A 235 -25.91 0.79 16.43
CA ALA A 235 -24.85 1.75 16.72
C ALA A 235 -25.21 3.14 16.17
N PRO A 236 -25.17 4.22 16.98
CA PRO A 236 -25.24 5.57 16.45
C PRO A 236 -24.00 5.87 15.61
N ALA A 237 -24.24 6.53 14.48
CA ALA A 237 -23.25 6.91 13.47
C ALA A 237 -22.01 7.61 14.07
N PRO A 238 -20.82 7.39 13.47
CA PRO A 238 -19.59 8.01 13.94
C PRO A 238 -19.66 9.53 13.78
N ILE A 239 -19.57 10.24 14.90
CA ILE A 239 -19.28 11.68 14.94
C ILE A 239 -17.89 11.84 14.34
N ALA A 240 -17.84 12.44 13.16
CA ALA A 240 -16.62 12.87 12.52
C ALA A 240 -15.86 13.82 13.45
N ALA A 241 -14.72 13.36 13.98
CA ALA A 241 -13.77 14.24 14.62
C ALA A 241 -13.21 15.20 13.56
N PRO A 242 -13.15 16.52 13.81
CA PRO A 242 -12.46 17.44 12.94
C PRO A 242 -10.97 17.11 12.95
N ILE A 243 -10.43 16.81 11.78
CA ILE A 243 -9.00 16.70 11.55
C ILE A 243 -8.47 18.14 11.67
N ASP A 244 -7.84 18.46 12.80
CA ASP A 244 -7.00 19.64 12.94
C ASP A 244 -5.83 19.51 11.95
N THR A 245 -6.00 20.13 10.78
CA THR A 245 -4.91 20.52 9.90
C THR A 245 -4.11 21.64 10.57
N ALA A 246 -3.32 21.28 11.58
CA ALA A 246 -2.28 22.14 12.12
C ALA A 246 -1.03 22.01 11.24
N THR A 247 -0.91 22.97 10.33
CA THR A 247 0.34 23.69 10.05
C THR A 247 1.55 22.82 9.66
N ARG A 248 1.57 22.45 8.37
CA ARG A 248 2.81 22.22 7.63
C ARG A 248 3.59 23.54 7.59
N ALA A 249 4.53 23.71 8.52
CA ALA A 249 5.57 24.72 8.41
C ALA A 249 6.45 24.38 7.20
N GLU A 250 6.39 25.22 6.17
CA GLU A 250 7.39 25.24 5.13
C GLU A 250 8.71 25.76 5.72
N PRO A 251 9.84 25.05 5.58
CA PRO A 251 11.14 25.70 5.69
C PRO A 251 11.40 26.39 4.35
N GLY A 252 11.46 27.72 4.42
CA GLY A 252 11.71 28.61 3.30
C GLY A 252 12.95 28.22 2.51
N ALA A 253 12.77 28.19 1.19
CA ALA A 253 13.85 28.39 0.25
C ALA A 253 14.20 29.89 0.25
N ASP A 254 15.20 30.27 1.03
CA ASP A 254 15.97 31.48 0.78
C ASP A 254 17.37 31.11 0.33
N SER A 255 17.68 31.72 -0.80
CA SER A 255 18.87 31.57 -1.59
C SER A 255 20.02 32.41 -1.03
N ALA A 256 21.23 31.98 -1.37
CA ALA A 256 22.45 32.78 -1.53
C ALA A 256 23.26 33.17 -0.29
N GLY A 257 24.50 32.65 -0.28
CA GLY A 257 25.67 33.47 0.02
C GLY A 257 26.70 32.85 0.96
N GLY A 258 27.90 32.57 0.44
CA GLY A 258 29.14 32.72 1.23
C GLY A 258 29.97 31.46 1.44
N GLN A 259 31.01 31.31 0.60
CA GLN A 259 32.17 30.46 0.81
C GLN A 259 33.03 30.93 2.00
N ALA A 260 33.63 29.98 2.74
CA ALA A 260 35.03 29.92 3.19
C ALA A 260 35.19 28.60 3.98
N ALA A 261 35.85 27.56 3.45
CA ALA A 261 37.30 27.32 3.60
C ALA A 261 37.78 27.36 5.05
N GLU A 262 38.00 26.20 5.69
CA GLU A 262 39.26 25.90 6.36
C GLU A 262 39.43 24.40 6.67
N ALA A 263 40.68 23.99 6.75
CA ALA A 263 41.19 22.64 6.59
C ALA A 263 41.41 21.89 7.92
N ALA A 264 41.73 20.59 7.75
CA ALA A 264 42.41 19.69 8.71
C ALA A 264 41.53 19.23 9.90
N SER A 265 41.56 17.99 10.37
CA SER A 265 42.70 17.08 10.52
C SER A 265 42.23 15.64 10.70
N ALA A 266 43.11 14.71 10.33
CA ALA A 266 43.15 13.30 10.68
C ALA A 266 42.58 12.93 12.07
N THR A 267 42.05 11.71 12.18
CA THR A 267 42.71 10.62 12.94
C THR A 267 41.95 9.30 12.75
N ALA A 268 42.68 8.33 12.22
CA ALA A 268 42.32 6.92 12.20
C ALA A 268 42.34 6.32 13.62
N ALA A 269 41.38 5.44 13.91
CA ALA A 269 41.54 4.42 14.94
C ALA A 269 40.74 3.17 14.55
N ALA A 270 41.43 2.26 13.88
CA ALA A 270 41.03 0.88 13.70
C ALA A 270 40.94 0.20 15.07
N SER A 271 39.79 -0.41 15.38
CA SER A 271 39.63 -1.29 16.53
C SER A 271 40.02 -2.72 16.14
N PRO A 272 40.98 -3.37 16.84
CA PRO A 272 41.31 -4.76 16.58
C PRO A 272 40.28 -5.69 17.22
N GLN A 273 39.85 -6.66 16.41
CA GLN A 273 39.03 -7.80 16.83
C GLN A 273 39.86 -8.70 17.76
N THR A 274 39.32 -8.99 18.95
CA THR A 274 39.81 -10.05 19.84
C THR A 274 39.21 -11.40 19.40
N PRO A 275 40.02 -12.43 19.12
CA PRO A 275 39.52 -13.79 18.95
C PRO A 275 39.24 -14.43 20.33
N VAL A 276 38.00 -14.83 20.55
CA VAL A 276 37.59 -15.66 21.70
C VAL A 276 38.13 -17.08 21.47
N ASN A 277 39.16 -17.42 22.23
CA ASN A 277 39.73 -18.76 22.35
C ASN A 277 38.75 -19.65 23.14
N ARG A 278 38.05 -20.54 22.44
CA ARG A 278 37.18 -21.57 23.04
C ARG A 278 38.07 -22.74 23.48
N GLY A 279 38.45 -22.71 24.75
CA GLY A 279 39.18 -23.80 25.40
C GLY A 279 38.38 -25.10 25.35
N ALA A 280 39.00 -26.12 24.77
CA ALA A 280 38.72 -27.51 25.02
C ALA A 280 39.33 -27.91 26.37
N GLY A 281 38.58 -28.62 27.20
CA GLY A 281 39.09 -29.08 28.49
C GLY A 281 38.08 -29.91 29.27
N GLN A 282 38.11 -31.21 28.99
CA GLN A 282 37.82 -32.37 29.85
C GLN A 282 36.38 -32.61 30.32
#